data_AF-A0A845UDZ3-F1
#
_entry.id   AF-A0A845UDZ3-F1
#
_cell.length_a   1.000
_cell.length_b   1.000
_cell.length_c   1.000
_cell.angle_alpha   90.00
_cell.angle_beta   90.00
_cell.angle_gamma   90.00
#
_symmetry.space_group_name_H-M   'P 1'
#
loop_
_entity.id
_entity.type
_entity.pdbx_description
1 polymer ?
#
loop_
_entity_poly.entity_id
_entity_poly.type
_entity_poly.pdbx_seq_one_letter_code
_entity_poly.pdbx_strand_id
1 'polypeptide(L)'
;MIDRARSQPSVQRQCVLLGVPRSTVYYRPRPRPVDDDLLRRIDHLYTDHLFMGRRQIHRMLRAQGVLVNLKRVQRLMRILGIAAVAPGPHTSKPHPRHPYLLRGMVIDRSNPVWSSNVTYIPMARGLR
;
A
#
# COMPACT_ATOMS: atom_id res chain seq x y z
N MET A 1 27.59 -8.54 17.30
CA MET A 1 26.90 -7.48 18.06
C MET A 1 27.96 -6.45 18.47
N ILE A 2 27.74 -5.14 18.22
CA ILE A 2 28.71 -4.08 18.57
C ILE A 2 28.35 -3.53 19.94
N ASP A 3 29.27 -3.69 20.90
CA ASP A 3 29.13 -3.25 22.28
C ASP A 3 29.83 -1.90 22.47
N ARG A 4 29.04 -0.89 22.86
CA ARG A 4 29.52 0.48 23.12
C ARG A 4 29.91 0.72 24.58
N ALA A 5 29.50 -0.16 25.49
CA ALA A 5 29.71 -0.02 26.92
C ALA A 5 31.04 -0.63 27.38
N ARG A 6 31.53 -1.66 26.68
CA ARG A 6 32.86 -2.23 26.92
C ARG A 6 33.96 -1.41 26.25
N SER A 7 34.99 -1.06 27.04
CA SER A 7 36.15 -0.28 26.58
C SER A 7 37.14 -1.07 25.72
N GLN A 8 37.10 -2.41 25.76
CA GLN A 8 37.97 -3.29 24.98
C GLN A 8 37.21 -4.51 24.43
N PRO A 9 37.42 -4.88 23.14
CA PRO A 9 38.14 -4.12 22.12
C PRO A 9 37.38 -2.85 21.71
N SER A 10 38.09 -1.84 21.19
CA SER A 10 37.48 -0.57 20.80
C SER A 10 36.37 -0.76 19.75
N VAL A 11 35.39 0.14 19.72
CA VAL A 11 34.29 0.10 18.72
C VAL A 11 34.84 0.00 17.30
N GLN A 12 35.98 0.65 17.01
CA GLN A 12 36.65 0.54 15.71
C GLN A 12 37.12 -0.88 15.41
N ARG A 13 37.74 -1.56 16.37
CA ARG A 13 38.19 -2.95 16.21
C ARG A 13 36.99 -3.89 16.07
N GLN A 14 35.91 -3.67 16.82
CA GLN A 14 34.67 -4.42 16.68
C GLN A 14 34.05 -4.25 15.28
N CYS A 15 34.06 -3.03 14.72
CA CYS A 15 33.60 -2.75 13.36
C CYS A 15 34.43 -3.50 12.31
N VAL A 16 35.76 -3.48 12.44
CA VAL A 16 36.68 -4.20 11.54
C VAL A 16 36.44 -5.70 11.58
N LEU A 17 36.32 -6.28 12.78
CA LEU A 17 36.07 -7.72 12.97
C LEU A 17 34.71 -8.16 12.39
N LEU A 18 33.71 -7.27 12.39
CA LEU A 18 32.37 -7.55 11.88
C LEU A 18 32.17 -7.13 10.41
N GLY A 19 33.16 -6.49 9.78
CA GLY A 19 33.05 -6.00 8.40
C GLY A 19 32.01 -4.89 8.21
N VAL A 20 31.67 -4.13 9.27
CA VAL A 20 30.65 -3.06 9.21
C VAL A 20 31.32 -1.69 9.27
N PRO A 21 30.92 -0.71 8.42
CA PRO A 21 31.42 0.65 8.52
C PRO A 21 31.07 1.29 9.86
N ARG A 22 32.02 2.01 10.47
CA ARG A 22 31.85 2.70 11.76
C ARG A 22 30.67 3.69 11.75
N SER A 23 30.38 4.33 10.62
CA SER A 23 29.25 5.26 10.45
C SER A 23 27.89 4.62 10.76
N THR A 24 27.72 3.34 10.39
CA THR A 24 26.49 2.57 10.65
C THR A 24 26.23 2.40 12.14
N VAL A 25 27.29 2.30 12.95
CA VAL A 25 27.17 2.14 14.41
C VAL A 25 26.55 3.36 15.06
N TYR A 26 26.86 4.56 14.58
CA TYR A 26 26.35 5.81 15.16
C TYR A 26 25.08 6.31 14.47
N TYR A 27 24.73 5.72 13.33
CA TYR A 27 23.52 6.08 12.61
C TYR A 27 22.28 5.80 13.47
N ARG A 28 21.51 6.85 13.75
CA ARG A 28 20.16 6.73 14.31
C ARG A 28 19.17 7.01 13.17
N PRO A 29 18.40 6.01 12.71
CA PRO A 29 17.36 6.27 11.72
C PRO A 29 16.38 7.27 12.30
N ARG A 30 16.16 8.38 11.57
CA ARG A 30 15.10 9.33 11.89
C ARG A 30 13.84 8.96 11.11
N PRO A 31 12.69 8.73 11.77
CA PRO A 31 11.44 8.54 11.07
C PRO A 31 11.15 9.80 10.26
N ARG A 32 10.79 9.64 8.99
CA ARG A 32 10.26 10.76 8.21
C ARG A 32 8.81 10.98 8.66
N PRO A 33 8.42 12.23 8.99
CA PRO A 33 7.01 12.51 9.23
C PRO A 33 6.24 12.14 7.97
N VAL A 34 5.31 11.20 8.13
CA VAL A 34 4.32 10.91 7.11
C VAL A 34 3.22 11.95 7.28
N ASP A 35 2.76 12.47 6.16
CA ASP A 35 1.72 13.49 6.12
C ASP A 35 0.37 12.77 6.15
N ASP A 36 -0.20 12.67 7.35
CA ASP A 36 -1.43 11.91 7.61
C ASP A 36 -2.64 12.47 6.85
N ASP A 37 -2.65 13.78 6.56
CA ASP A 37 -3.70 14.40 5.75
C ASP A 37 -3.56 13.98 4.29
N LEU A 38 -2.35 13.99 3.75
CA LEU A 38 -2.10 13.55 2.38
C LEU A 38 -2.33 12.03 2.20
N LEU A 39 -2.01 11.21 3.21
CA LEU A 39 -2.36 9.78 3.21
C LEU A 39 -3.87 9.59 3.13
N ARG A 40 -4.63 10.22 4.04
CA ARG A 40 -6.11 10.15 4.05
C ARG A 40 -6.72 10.60 2.73
N ARG A 41 -6.18 11.68 2.16
CA ARG A 41 -6.67 12.20 0.87
C ARG A 41 -6.42 11.21 -0.27
N ILE A 42 -5.25 10.56 -0.31
CA ILE A 42 -4.95 9.52 -1.30
C ILE A 42 -5.86 8.29 -1.09
N ASP A 43 -6.08 7.87 0.16
CA ASP A 43 -6.94 6.73 0.49
C ASP A 43 -8.39 6.96 0.05
N HIS A 44 -8.95 8.14 0.33
CA HIS A 44 -10.27 8.54 -0.14
C HIS A 44 -10.37 8.54 -1.67
N LEU A 45 -9.43 9.20 -2.36
CA LEU A 45 -9.43 9.25 -3.82
C LEU A 45 -9.33 7.86 -4.47
N TYR A 46 -8.62 6.94 -3.83
CA TYR A 46 -8.52 5.56 -4.30
C TYR A 46 -9.78 4.75 -4.02
N THR A 47 -10.37 4.91 -2.84
CA THR A 47 -11.61 4.22 -2.44
C THR A 47 -12.77 4.62 -3.35
N ASP A 48 -12.87 5.90 -3.71
CA ASP A 48 -13.88 6.37 -4.65
C ASP A 48 -13.61 5.82 -6.06
N HIS A 49 -12.34 5.67 -6.45
CA HIS A 49 -11.92 5.37 -7.82
C HIS A 49 -10.82 4.30 -7.88
N LEU A 50 -11.17 3.04 -7.59
CA LEU A 50 -10.26 1.87 -7.49
C LEU A 50 -9.36 1.61 -8.71
N PHE A 51 -9.78 2.07 -9.90
CA PHE A 51 -9.00 1.92 -11.14
C PHE A 51 -7.85 2.92 -11.26
N MET A 52 -7.76 3.91 -10.37
CA MET A 52 -6.81 5.00 -10.53
C MET A 52 -5.40 4.67 -10.08
N GLY A 53 -4.45 4.88 -10.99
CA GLY A 53 -3.04 4.77 -10.70
C GLY A 53 -2.40 6.07 -10.24
N ARG A 54 -1.11 5.99 -9.87
CA ARG A 54 -0.32 7.12 -9.34
C ARG A 54 -0.40 8.40 -10.18
N ARG A 55 -0.52 8.28 -11.51
CA ARG A 55 -0.62 9.43 -12.43
C ARG A 55 -1.97 10.13 -12.31
N GLN A 56 -3.06 9.37 -12.21
CA GLN A 56 -4.42 9.90 -12.06
C GLN A 56 -4.62 10.51 -10.68
N ILE A 57 -4.19 9.80 -9.62
CA ILE A 57 -4.20 10.33 -8.25
C ILE A 57 -3.42 11.64 -8.15
N HIS A 58 -2.21 11.69 -8.72
CA HIS A 58 -1.42 12.93 -8.76
C HIS A 58 -2.14 14.07 -9.50
N ARG A 59 -2.81 13.79 -10.63
CA ARG A 59 -3.57 14.79 -11.37
C ARG A 59 -4.75 15.33 -10.56
N MET A 60 -5.48 14.47 -9.85
CA MET A 60 -6.57 14.88 -8.96
C MET A 60 -6.08 15.69 -7.78
N LEU A 61 -4.98 15.29 -7.15
CA LEU A 61 -4.37 16.07 -6.07
C LEU A 61 -4.00 17.48 -6.55
N ARG A 62 -3.41 17.60 -7.76
CA ARG A 62 -3.13 18.92 -8.36
C ARG A 62 -4.40 19.71 -8.67
N ALA A 63 -5.46 19.07 -9.16
CA ALA A 63 -6.75 19.72 -9.40
C ALA A 63 -7.40 20.23 -8.08
N GLN A 64 -7.12 19.56 -6.96
CA GLN A 64 -7.53 20.00 -5.61
C GLN A 64 -6.57 21.03 -4.98
N GLY A 65 -5.61 21.58 -5.75
CA GLY A 65 -4.64 22.57 -5.27
C GLY A 65 -3.45 22.00 -4.48
N VAL A 66 -3.33 20.68 -4.37
CA VAL A 66 -2.24 20.02 -3.62
C VAL A 66 -1.00 19.88 -4.52
N LEU A 67 0.04 20.67 -4.25
CA LEU A 67 1.33 20.59 -4.94
C LEU A 67 2.19 19.46 -4.37
N VAL A 68 2.07 18.27 -4.93
CA VAL A 68 2.82 17.08 -4.53
C VAL A 68 3.61 16.49 -5.71
N ASN A 69 4.84 16.03 -5.46
CA ASN A 69 5.62 15.33 -6.47
C ASN A 69 5.04 13.93 -6.76
N LEU A 70 4.99 13.52 -8.02
CA LEU A 70 4.57 12.17 -8.43
C LEU A 70 5.31 11.03 -7.71
N LYS A 71 6.62 11.18 -7.42
CA LYS A 71 7.40 10.20 -6.65
C LYS A 71 6.91 10.08 -5.20
N ARG A 72 6.43 11.18 -4.62
CA ARG A 72 5.85 11.21 -3.26
C ARG A 72 4.49 10.49 -3.27
N VAL A 73 3.63 10.75 -4.26
CA VAL A 73 2.36 10.01 -4.44
C VAL A 73 2.63 8.51 -4.56
N GLN A 74 3.58 8.09 -5.40
CA GLN A 74 3.95 6.68 -5.55
C GLN A 74 4.42 6.05 -4.22
N ARG A 75 5.21 6.78 -3.43
CA ARG A 75 5.66 6.30 -2.12
C ARG A 75 4.49 6.12 -1.16
N LEU A 76 3.58 7.09 -1.09
CA LEU A 76 2.42 7.04 -0.20
C LEU A 76 1.44 5.92 -0.60
N MET A 77 1.21 5.72 -1.90
CA MET A 77 0.42 4.58 -2.39
C MET A 77 1.04 3.23 -1.98
N ARG A 78 2.38 3.11 -2.00
CA ARG A 78 3.05 1.90 -1.51
C ARG A 78 2.89 1.69 -0.01
N ILE A 79 2.94 2.75 0.78
CA ILE A 79 2.71 2.69 2.24
C ILE A 79 1.28 2.19 2.51
N LEU A 80 0.30 2.72 1.76
CA LEU A 80 -1.10 2.30 1.84
C LEU A 80 -1.39 0.91 1.24
N GLY A 81 -0.42 0.28 0.57
CA GLY A 81 -0.64 -1.00 -0.12
C GLY A 81 -1.58 -0.93 -1.32
N ILE A 82 -1.86 0.27 -1.86
CA ILE A 82 -2.82 0.47 -2.96
C ILE A 82 -2.12 0.47 -4.32
N ALA A 83 -2.77 -0.17 -5.29
CA ALA A 83 -2.34 -0.22 -6.68
C ALA A 83 -3.55 -0.05 -7.61
N ALA A 84 -3.32 0.52 -8.79
CA ALA A 84 -4.39 0.68 -9.78
C ALA A 84 -4.95 -0.69 -10.17
N VAL A 85 -6.24 -0.90 -10.00
CA VAL A 85 -6.92 -2.07 -10.56
C VAL A 85 -7.30 -1.73 -12.00
N ALA A 86 -6.36 -1.91 -12.91
CA ALA A 86 -6.60 -1.75 -14.34
C ALA A 86 -6.54 -3.14 -15.01
N PRO A 87 -7.38 -3.41 -16.02
CA PRO A 87 -7.23 -4.61 -16.83
C PRO A 87 -5.82 -4.67 -17.41
N GLY A 88 -5.16 -5.82 -17.29
CA GLY A 88 -3.85 -6.03 -17.90
C GLY A 88 -3.91 -5.93 -19.44
N PRO A 89 -2.75 -5.84 -20.11
CA PRO A 89 -2.72 -6.05 -21.55
C PRO A 89 -3.33 -7.43 -21.84
N HIS A 90 -4.25 -7.51 -22.82
CA HIS A 90 -5.04 -8.69 -23.26
C HIS A 90 -6.53 -8.73 -22.87
N THR A 91 -7.19 -7.59 -22.70
CA THR A 91 -8.66 -7.51 -22.57
C THR A 91 -9.45 -8.03 -23.77
N SER A 92 -8.82 -8.21 -24.93
CA SER A 92 -9.43 -8.75 -26.15
C SER A 92 -9.63 -10.28 -26.10
N LYS A 93 -8.97 -10.98 -25.17
CA LYS A 93 -9.15 -12.43 -25.00
C LYS A 93 -10.31 -12.67 -24.03
N PRO A 94 -11.45 -13.20 -24.48
CA PRO A 94 -12.54 -13.54 -23.57
C PRO A 94 -12.04 -14.59 -22.56
N HIS A 95 -12.22 -14.30 -21.27
CA HIS A 95 -12.03 -15.30 -20.24
C HIS A 95 -13.03 -16.46 -20.45
N PRO A 96 -12.68 -17.70 -20.06
CA PRO A 96 -13.61 -18.83 -20.13
C PRO A 96 -14.90 -18.45 -19.42
N ARG A 97 -16.01 -18.43 -20.17
CA ARG A 97 -17.31 -18.12 -19.60
C ARG A 97 -17.75 -19.32 -18.76
N HIS A 98 -17.71 -19.18 -17.44
CA HIS A 98 -18.22 -20.21 -16.56
C HIS A 98 -19.75 -20.31 -16.70
N PRO A 99 -20.33 -21.52 -16.76
CA PRO A 99 -21.77 -21.69 -16.76
C PRO A 99 -22.39 -21.02 -15.52
N TYR A 100 -23.44 -20.22 -15.70
CA TYR A 100 -24.17 -19.66 -14.57
C TYR A 100 -25.04 -20.75 -13.95
N LEU A 101 -24.55 -21.36 -12.87
CA LEU A 101 -25.12 -22.56 -12.25
C LEU A 101 -26.51 -22.36 -11.65
N LEU A 102 -26.94 -21.10 -11.44
CA LEU A 102 -28.28 -20.76 -10.97
C LEU A 102 -29.31 -20.65 -12.11
N ARG A 103 -28.88 -20.79 -13.38
CA ARG A 103 -29.77 -20.68 -14.53
C ARG A 103 -30.79 -21.83 -14.51
N GLY A 104 -32.08 -21.51 -14.40
CA GLY A 104 -33.17 -22.49 -14.41
C GLY A 104 -33.46 -23.14 -13.05
N MET A 105 -32.75 -22.75 -11.99
CA MET A 105 -33.02 -23.23 -10.64
C MET A 105 -34.24 -22.50 -10.06
N VAL A 106 -35.23 -23.27 -9.60
CA VAL A 106 -36.37 -22.73 -8.82
C VAL A 106 -35.93 -22.60 -7.36
N ILE A 107 -36.07 -21.39 -6.80
CA ILE A 107 -35.73 -21.07 -5.41
C ILE A 107 -37.06 -20.87 -4.66
N ASP A 108 -37.63 -21.95 -4.14
CA ASP A 108 -38.95 -22.00 -3.52
C ASP A 108 -38.93 -22.11 -1.99
N ARG A 109 -37.76 -22.30 -1.39
CA ARG A 109 -37.54 -22.39 0.07
C ARG A 109 -36.36 -21.54 0.51
N SER A 110 -36.26 -21.28 1.81
CA SER A 110 -35.12 -20.56 2.39
C SER A 110 -33.82 -21.37 2.34
N ASN A 111 -32.68 -20.68 2.22
CA ASN A 111 -31.30 -21.21 2.20
C ASN A 111 -30.79 -22.07 1.01
N PRO A 112 -31.37 -22.07 -0.22
CA PRO A 112 -30.81 -22.82 -1.35
C PRO A 112 -29.67 -22.10 -2.08
N VAL A 113 -29.56 -20.77 -1.94
CA VAL A 113 -28.54 -19.93 -2.56
C VAL A 113 -28.09 -18.86 -1.59
N TRP A 114 -26.77 -18.66 -1.49
CA TRP A 114 -26.15 -17.66 -0.65
C TRP A 114 -25.24 -16.78 -1.52
N SER A 115 -25.30 -15.47 -1.29
CA SER A 115 -24.40 -14.51 -1.93
C SER A 115 -23.70 -13.71 -0.85
N SER A 116 -22.40 -13.56 -0.97
CA SER A 116 -21.59 -12.74 -0.08
C SER A 116 -20.83 -11.70 -0.88
N ASN A 117 -20.86 -10.47 -0.41
CA ASN A 117 -20.00 -9.39 -0.90
C ASN A 117 -19.12 -8.87 0.25
N VAL A 118 -17.99 -8.27 -0.09
CA VAL A 118 -17.11 -7.60 0.87
C VAL A 118 -17.19 -6.10 0.58
N THR A 119 -17.52 -5.31 1.60
CA THR A 119 -17.54 -3.86 1.53
C THR A 119 -16.45 -3.30 2.43
N TYR A 120 -15.61 -2.42 1.91
CA TYR A 120 -14.63 -1.70 2.72
C TYR A 120 -15.32 -0.62 3.55
N ILE A 121 -15.05 -0.61 4.87
CA ILE A 121 -15.53 0.44 5.78
C ILE A 121 -14.30 1.22 6.26
N PRO A 122 -14.20 2.54 5.97
CA PRO A 122 -13.05 3.33 6.38
C PRO A 122 -13.01 3.49 7.91
N MET A 123 -11.83 3.29 8.51
CA MET A 123 -11.61 3.42 9.96
C MET A 123 -10.89 4.72 10.29
N ALA A 124 -11.35 5.42 11.34
CA ALA A 124 -10.78 6.70 11.77
C ALA A 124 -9.27 6.63 12.15
N ARG A 125 -8.76 5.44 12.51
CA ARG A 125 -7.35 5.19 12.85
C ARG A 125 -6.75 3.96 12.14
N GLY A 126 -7.27 3.60 10.97
CA GLY A 126 -6.85 2.39 10.23
C GLY A 126 -5.59 2.55 9.38
N LEU A 127 -5.20 3.78 9.07
CA LEU A 127 -4.03 4.09 8.26
C LEU A 127 -2.79 4.06 9.18
N ARG A 128 -2.00 2.98 9.10
CA ARG A 128 -0.70 2.84 9.79
C ARG A 128 0.45 2.97 8.81
#